data_AF-A0A7K6BF48-F1
#
_entry.id   AF-A0A7K6BF48-F1
#
_cell.length_a   1.000
_cell.length_b   1.000
_cell.length_c   1.000
_cell.angle_alpha   90.00
_cell.angle_beta   90.00
_cell.angle_gamma   90.00
#
_symmetry.space_group_name_H-M   'P 1'
#
loop_
_entity.id
_entity.type
_entity.pdbx_description
1 polymer ?
#
loop_
_entity_poly.entity_id
_entity_poly.type
_entity_poly.pdbx_seq_one_letter_code
_entity_poly.pdbx_strand_id
1 'polypeptide(L)'
;VTLDPNTTHCKLVLSPDFRRVRCLEEGQNLPDTPERYASECCVLGRERFSEGRHCWEVEVEGGEETKWAVGVAEESRERKNYVYFDPVNGFWGVGRFQGQFKALTT
;
A
#
# COMPACT_ATOMS: atom_id res chain seq x y z
N VAL A 1 -4.61 12.68 2.03
CA VAL A 1 -3.78 11.47 1.88
C VAL A 1 -2.63 11.77 0.94
N THR A 2 -1.41 11.72 1.47
CA THR A 2 -0.16 11.83 0.71
C THR A 2 0.73 10.66 1.09
N LEU A 3 1.40 10.06 0.12
CA LEU A 3 2.16 8.84 0.30
C LEU A 3 3.51 9.12 0.99
N ASP A 4 3.94 8.20 1.85
CA ASP A 4 5.20 8.32 2.59
C ASP A 4 6.35 7.59 1.86
N PRO A 5 7.34 8.31 1.29
CA PRO A 5 8.51 7.73 0.64
C PRO A 5 9.34 6.79 1.53
N ASN A 6 9.31 7.01 2.85
CA ASN A 6 10.09 6.19 3.81
C ASN A 6 9.51 4.77 3.93
N THR A 7 8.19 4.63 3.72
CA THR A 7 7.50 3.33 3.78
C THR A 7 7.48 2.62 2.43
N THR A 8 7.80 3.34 1.35
CA THR A 8 7.58 2.88 -0.02
C THR A 8 8.48 1.69 -0.38
N HIS A 9 7.87 0.58 -0.76
CA HIS A 9 8.56 -0.60 -1.28
C HIS A 9 9.42 -0.27 -2.51
N CYS A 10 10.54 -0.97 -2.71
CA CYS A 10 11.52 -0.62 -3.74
C CYS A 10 11.01 -0.68 -5.20
N LYS A 11 9.97 -1.47 -5.45
CA LYS A 11 9.28 -1.53 -6.76
C LYS A 11 8.27 -0.41 -6.98
N LEU A 12 7.98 0.42 -5.99
CA LEU A 12 7.01 1.49 -6.12
C LEU A 12 7.71 2.82 -6.38
N VAL A 13 7.18 3.58 -7.34
CA VAL A 13 7.61 4.95 -7.64
C VAL A 13 6.48 5.91 -7.33
N LEU A 14 6.79 6.96 -6.57
CA LEU A 14 5.87 8.04 -6.25
C LEU A 14 6.03 9.20 -7.23
N SER A 15 4.93 9.91 -7.51
CA SER A 15 4.98 11.21 -8.17
C SER A 15 5.61 12.29 -7.26
N PRO A 16 6.11 13.41 -7.81
CA PRO A 16 6.71 14.49 -7.01
C PRO A 16 5.79 15.11 -5.95
N ASP A 17 4.47 15.06 -6.19
CA ASP A 17 3.45 15.53 -5.26
C ASP A 17 3.01 14.48 -4.23
N PHE A 18 3.59 13.26 -4.29
CA PHE A 18 3.27 12.12 -3.44
C PHE A 18 1.79 11.70 -3.46
N ARG A 19 1.08 11.95 -4.57
CA ARG A 19 -0.34 11.58 -4.73
C ARG A 19 -0.58 10.41 -5.67
N ARG A 20 0.43 9.99 -6.44
CA ARG A 20 0.35 8.86 -7.35
C ARG A 20 1.44 7.86 -7.04
N VAL A 21 1.14 6.59 -7.27
CA VAL A 21 2.08 5.48 -7.15
C VAL A 21 1.93 4.58 -8.36
N ARG A 22 3.07 4.11 -8.88
CA ARG A 22 3.12 3.09 -9.93
C ARG A 22 4.09 1.99 -9.54
N CYS A 23 3.78 0.77 -9.96
CA CYS A 23 4.66 -0.39 -9.77
C CYS A 23 5.60 -0.53 -10.97
N LEU A 24 6.86 -0.81 -10.70
CA LEU A 24 7.89 -1.14 -11.68
C LEU A 24 8.02 -2.66 -11.83
N GLU A 25 8.50 -3.10 -12.99
CA GLU A 25 8.90 -4.50 -13.20
C GLU A 25 10.10 -4.86 -12.32
N GLU A 26 11.11 -4.00 -12.32
CA GLU A 26 12.33 -4.13 -11.54
C GLU A 26 12.38 -3.19 -10.33
N GLY A 27 13.01 -3.66 -9.25
CA GLY A 27 13.16 -2.87 -8.03
C GLY A 27 14.21 -1.77 -8.19
N GLN A 28 13.98 -0.65 -7.51
CA GLN A 28 14.98 0.41 -7.37
C GLN A 28 16.01 0.04 -6.32
N ASN A 29 17.25 0.52 -6.49
CA ASN A 29 18.28 0.41 -5.46
C ASN A 29 18.04 1.46 -4.35
N LEU A 30 17.23 1.08 -3.35
CA LEU A 30 16.90 1.93 -2.21
C LEU A 30 17.46 1.33 -0.92
N PRO A 31 17.86 2.18 0.06
CA PRO A 31 18.36 1.69 1.33
C PRO A 31 17.25 0.98 2.11
N ASP A 32 17.61 -0.13 2.76
CA ASP A 32 16.72 -0.86 3.65
C ASP A 32 16.64 -0.15 5.01
N THR A 33 15.57 0.62 5.23
CA THR A 33 15.30 1.32 6.49
C THR A 33 14.17 0.64 7.24
N PRO A 34 14.10 0.68 8.58
CA PRO A 34 13.07 -0.02 9.36
C PRO A 34 11.63 0.26 8.91
N GLU A 35 11.36 1.47 8.44
CA GLU A 35 10.04 1.92 8.02
C GLU A 35 9.61 1.36 6.67
N ARG A 36 10.56 0.96 5.83
CA ARG A 36 10.33 0.54 4.45
C ARG A 36 9.74 -0.86 4.37
N TYR A 37 8.68 -1.02 3.59
CA TYR A 37 8.21 -2.34 3.17
C TYR A 37 9.26 -3.05 2.31
N ALA A 38 9.66 -4.25 2.71
CA ALA A 38 10.67 -5.05 2.02
C ALA A 38 10.08 -6.25 1.27
N SER A 39 9.08 -6.93 1.84
CA SER A 39 8.41 -8.09 1.21
C SER A 39 7.28 -7.64 0.29
N GLU A 40 6.38 -6.81 0.81
CA GLU A 40 5.13 -6.47 0.13
C GLU A 40 5.25 -5.18 -0.68
N CYS A 41 4.67 -5.15 -1.88
CA CYS A 41 4.62 -3.98 -2.75
C CYS A 41 3.62 -2.93 -2.24
N CYS A 42 3.92 -2.34 -1.08
CA CYS A 42 3.06 -1.41 -0.35
C CYS A 42 3.74 -0.06 -0.09
N VAL A 43 2.89 0.94 0.17
CA VAL A 43 3.26 2.27 0.65
C VAL A 43 2.12 2.77 1.56
N LEU A 44 2.46 3.46 2.65
CA LEU A 44 1.49 4.06 3.55
C LEU A 44 1.25 5.54 3.21
N GLY A 45 0.08 6.04 3.60
CA GLY A 45 -0.14 7.47 3.73
C GLY A 45 0.63 8.04 4.93
N ARG A 46 0.95 9.33 4.89
CA ARG A 46 1.56 10.06 6.01
C ARG A 46 0.54 10.34 7.12
N GLU A 47 -0.72 10.42 6.76
CA GLU A 47 -1.81 10.72 7.68
C GLU A 47 -2.09 9.54 8.60
N ARG A 48 -2.17 9.82 9.90
CA ARG A 48 -2.56 8.88 10.95
C ARG A 48 -3.93 9.27 11.47
N PHE A 49 -4.76 8.28 11.77
CA PHE A 49 -6.11 8.48 12.28
C PHE A 49 -6.28 7.75 13.60
N SER A 50 -6.65 8.46 14.67
CA SER A 50 -6.98 7.89 15.98
C SER A 50 -8.46 8.00 16.33
N GLU A 51 -9.17 8.94 15.71
CA GLU A 51 -10.60 9.22 15.94
C GLU A 51 -11.22 9.94 14.74
N GLY A 52 -12.55 10.02 14.73
CA GLY A 52 -13.32 10.76 13.71
C GLY A 52 -13.71 9.94 12.48
N ARG A 53 -14.20 10.63 11.44
CA ARG A 53 -14.56 10.06 10.15
C ARG A 53 -13.74 10.72 9.05
N HIS A 54 -13.06 9.91 8.25
CA HIS A 54 -12.14 10.34 7.21
C HIS A 54 -12.54 9.68 5.90
N CYS A 55 -12.41 10.40 4.79
CA CYS A 55 -12.65 9.88 3.45
C CYS A 55 -11.51 10.29 2.52
N TRP A 56 -11.23 9.42 1.55
CA TRP A 56 -10.33 9.68 0.45
C TRP A 56 -10.82 8.91 -0.76
N GLU A 57 -10.43 9.39 -1.93
CA GLU A 57 -10.74 8.77 -3.21
C GLU A 57 -9.42 8.37 -3.86
N VAL A 58 -9.42 7.22 -4.53
CA VAL A 58 -8.28 6.71 -5.28
C VAL A 58 -8.74 6.42 -6.70
N GLU A 59 -8.12 7.10 -7.65
CA GLU A 59 -8.24 6.75 -9.06
C GLU A 59 -7.26 5.62 -9.39
N VAL A 60 -7.76 4.58 -10.06
CA VAL A 60 -6.95 3.44 -10.47
C VAL A 60 -6.84 3.43 -11.98
N GLU A 61 -5.63 3.65 -12.47
CA GLU A 61 -5.29 3.52 -13.88
C GLU A 61 -4.83 2.08 -14.18
N GLY A 62 -5.35 1.48 -15.25
CA GLY A 62 -4.99 0.13 -15.65
C GLY A 62 -6.11 -0.64 -16.34
N GLY A 63 -5.83 -1.91 -16.66
CA GLY A 63 -6.77 -2.83 -17.26
C GLY A 63 -7.32 -3.84 -16.25
N GLU A 64 -8.05 -4.84 -16.76
CA GLU A 64 -8.65 -5.87 -15.90
C GLU A 64 -7.62 -6.72 -15.14
N GLU A 65 -6.45 -6.89 -15.72
CA GLU A 65 -5.33 -7.64 -15.14
C GLU A 65 -4.51 -6.84 -14.13
N THR A 66 -4.77 -5.53 -13.99
CA THR A 66 -4.04 -4.68 -13.05
C THR A 66 -4.38 -5.07 -11.62
N LYS A 67 -3.36 -5.51 -10.87
CA LYS A 67 -3.47 -5.85 -9.46
C LYS A 67 -3.24 -4.61 -8.61
N TRP A 68 -4.12 -4.38 -7.64
CA TRP A 68 -4.00 -3.28 -6.70
C TRP A 68 -4.83 -3.57 -5.45
N ALA A 69 -4.47 -2.91 -4.35
CA ALA A 69 -5.28 -2.87 -3.14
C ALA A 69 -5.16 -1.49 -2.51
N VAL A 70 -6.25 -1.04 -1.89
CA VAL A 70 -6.32 0.22 -1.13
C VAL A 70 -7.09 -0.02 0.16
N GLY A 71 -6.72 0.71 1.21
CA GLY A 71 -7.31 0.51 2.51
C GLY A 71 -6.58 1.25 3.62
N VAL A 72 -6.72 0.72 4.83
CA VAL A 72 -6.07 1.19 6.03
C VAL A 72 -5.28 0.06 6.68
N ALA A 73 -4.20 0.44 7.34
CA ALA A 73 -3.37 -0.46 8.12
C ALA A 73 -3.13 0.14 9.50
N GLU A 74 -3.00 -0.71 10.50
CA GLU A 74 -2.42 -0.28 11.76
C GLU A 74 -0.95 0.13 11.58
N GLU A 75 -0.53 1.18 12.28
CA GLU A 75 0.79 1.78 12.08
C GLU A 75 1.95 0.82 12.38
N SER A 76 1.82 0.02 13.44
CA SER A 76 2.90 -0.81 13.99
C SER A 76 2.95 -2.22 13.41
N ARG A 77 2.48 -2.43 12.17
CA ARG A 77 2.48 -3.74 11.52
C ARG A 77 3.78 -4.07 10.83
N GLU A 78 4.07 -5.37 10.77
CA GLU A 78 5.27 -5.95 10.17
C GLU A 78 5.45 -5.44 8.73
N ARG A 79 6.68 -5.07 8.38
CA ARG A 79 7.03 -4.47 7.09
C ARG A 79 8.13 -5.23 6.36
N LYS A 80 8.85 -6.10 7.06
CA LYS A 80 10.03 -6.80 6.55
C LYS A 80 9.68 -8.17 5.98
N ASN A 81 8.80 -8.88 6.66
CA ASN A 81 8.43 -10.24 6.30
C ASN A 81 7.10 -10.26 5.54
N TYR A 82 6.87 -11.37 4.84
CA TYR A 82 5.58 -11.65 4.24
C TYR A 82 4.50 -11.73 5.32
N VAL A 83 3.37 -11.08 5.06
CA VAL A 83 2.17 -11.12 5.90
C VAL A 83 0.93 -11.24 5.04
N TYR A 84 -0.10 -11.87 5.58
CA TYR A 84 -1.42 -11.88 4.95
C TYR A 84 -2.10 -10.53 5.17
N PHE A 85 -2.73 -10.01 4.11
CA PHE A 85 -3.52 -8.80 4.17
C PHE A 85 -4.94 -9.13 4.61
N ASP A 86 -5.16 -9.12 5.92
CA ASP A 86 -6.45 -9.41 6.54
C ASP A 86 -6.60 -8.65 7.87
N PRO A 87 -7.81 -8.61 8.45
CA PRO A 87 -8.08 -7.91 9.71
C PRO A 87 -7.31 -8.44 10.91
N VAL A 88 -6.95 -9.73 10.96
CA VAL A 88 -6.18 -10.33 12.05
C VAL A 88 -4.76 -9.76 12.07
N ASN A 89 -4.21 -9.51 10.88
CA ASN A 89 -2.90 -8.89 10.70
C ASN A 89 -2.94 -7.35 10.73
N GLY A 90 -4.10 -6.74 10.96
CA GLY A 90 -4.25 -5.28 11.10
C GLY A 90 -4.36 -4.55 9.76
N PHE A 91 -4.91 -5.21 8.74
CA PHE A 91 -5.15 -4.63 7.41
C PHE A 91 -6.63 -4.71 7.05
N TRP A 92 -7.19 -3.61 6.56
CA TRP A 92 -8.56 -3.54 6.07
C TRP A 92 -8.60 -2.81 4.75
N GLY A 93 -9.23 -3.39 3.74
CA GLY A 93 -9.31 -2.75 2.45
C GLY A 93 -9.99 -3.61 1.41
N VAL A 94 -9.89 -3.13 0.18
CA VAL A 94 -10.37 -3.80 -1.02
C VAL A 94 -9.30 -3.76 -2.08
N GLY A 95 -9.35 -4.71 -2.99
CA GLY A 95 -8.41 -4.75 -4.11
C GLY A 95 -8.96 -5.52 -5.28
N ARG A 96 -8.20 -5.49 -6.36
CA ARG A 96 -8.42 -6.33 -7.52
C ARG A 96 -7.25 -7.29 -7.68
N PHE A 97 -7.57 -8.58 -7.78
CA PHE A 97 -6.60 -9.64 -7.96
C PHE A 97 -7.10 -10.58 -9.05
N GLN A 98 -6.30 -10.77 -10.11
CA GLN A 98 -6.64 -11.66 -11.24
C GLN A 98 -8.03 -11.35 -11.81
N GLY A 99 -8.27 -10.09 -12.16
CA GLY A 99 -9.57 -9.65 -12.70
C GLY A 99 -10.69 -9.49 -11.68
N GLN A 100 -10.58 -10.01 -10.45
CA GLN A 100 -11.67 -10.04 -9.47
C GLN A 100 -11.49 -9.01 -8.36
N PHE A 101 -12.58 -8.32 -8.01
CA PHE A 101 -12.64 -7.47 -6.82
C PHE A 101 -12.82 -8.33 -5.57
N LYS A 102 -12.02 -8.06 -4.53
CA LYS A 102 -12.04 -8.78 -3.25
C LYS A 102 -11.85 -7.80 -2.10
N ALA A 103 -12.50 -8.11 -0.99
CA ALA A 103 -12.16 -7.50 0.30
C ALA A 103 -10.95 -8.24 0.91
N LEU A 104 -10.14 -7.51 1.67
CA LEU A 104 -9.06 -8.09 2.47
C LEU A 104 -9.68 -8.71 3.73
N THR A 105 -9.99 -9.99 3.66
CA THR A 105 -10.66 -10.76 4.72
C THR A 105 -9.93 -12.08 4.96
N THR A 106 -10.25 -12.71 6.10
CA THR A 106 -9.82 -14.06 6.47
C THR A 106 -10.43 -15.15 5.60
#